data_AF-A0AA48HJB0-F1
#
_entry.id   AF-A0AA48HJB0-F1
#
_cell.length_a   1.000
_cell.length_b   1.000
_cell.length_c   1.000
_cell.angle_alpha   90.00
_cell.angle_beta   90.00
_cell.angle_gamma   90.00
#
_symmetry.space_group_name_H-M   'P 1'
#
loop_
_entity.id
_entity.type
_entity.pdbx_description
1 polymer ?
#
loop_
_entity_poly.entity_id
_entity_poly.type
_entity_poly.pdbx_seq_one_letter_code
_entity_poly.pdbx_strand_id
1 'polypeptide(L)' 'MNPVISAQAVELCKFIAANEAIKAHLFMEQSHLPYDVQDLILAALSGLQKLDGKVIEEILEAYCQCSSFDERLLH' A
#
# COMPACT_ATOMS: atom_id res chain seq x y z
N MET A 1 10.99 3.24 -8.97
CA MET A 1 9.52 3.21 -9.03
C MET A 1 9.05 1.99 -9.79
N ASN A 2 8.51 1.04 -9.02
CA ASN A 2 7.84 -0.13 -9.57
C ASN A 2 6.41 0.28 -10.02
N PRO A 3 6.04 0.12 -11.31
CA PRO A 3 4.74 0.55 -11.81
C PRO A 3 3.55 -0.14 -11.10
N VAL A 4 3.77 -1.32 -10.52
CA VAL A 4 2.79 -2.05 -9.73
C VAL A 4 2.52 -1.34 -8.39
N ILE A 5 3.57 -0.86 -7.73
CA ILE A 5 3.46 -0.12 -6.46
C ILE A 5 2.72 1.21 -6.68
N SER A 6 3.05 1.90 -7.77
CA SER A 6 2.37 3.15 -8.14
C SER A 6 0.87 2.95 -8.38
N ALA A 7 0.50 1.90 -9.12
CA ALA A 7 -0.90 1.54 -9.34
C ALA A 7 -1.62 1.14 -8.05
N GLN A 8 -0.95 0.38 -7.17
CA GLN A 8 -1.48 0.01 -5.86
C GLN A 8 -1.69 1.24 -4.97
N ALA A 9 -0.75 2.17 -4.93
CA ALA A 9 -0.85 3.41 -4.17
C ALA A 9 -2.06 4.26 -4.58
N VAL A 10 -2.31 4.36 -5.89
CA VAL A 10 -3.47 5.10 -6.43
C VAL A 10 -4.79 4.44 -6.02
N GLU A 11 -4.90 3.11 -6.07
CA GLU A 11 -6.09 2.38 -5.62
C GLU A 11 -6.31 2.52 -4.11
N LEU A 12 -5.25 2.32 -3.32
CA LEU A 12 -5.28 2.46 -1.86
C LEU A 12 -5.69 3.88 -1.45
N CYS A 13 -5.18 4.90 -2.16
CA CYS A 13 -5.57 6.29 -1.95
C CYS A 13 -7.08 6.50 -2.12
N LYS A 14 -7.70 5.88 -3.14
CA LYS A 14 -9.13 5.99 -3.37
C LYS A 14 -9.93 5.35 -2.23
N PHE A 15 -9.54 4.16 -1.79
CA PHE A 15 -10.24 3.47 -0.71
C PHE A 15 -10.15 4.24 0.62
N ILE A 16 -8.96 4.75 0.98
CA ILE A 16 -8.80 5.52 2.21
C ILE A 16 -9.55 6.86 2.10
N ALA A 17 -9.48 7.56 0.97
CA ALA A 17 -10.22 8.81 0.76
C ALA A 17 -11.75 8.62 0.79
N ALA A 18 -12.24 7.45 0.35
CA ALA A 18 -13.64 7.06 0.44
C ALA A 18 -14.03 6.48 1.82
N ASN A 19 -13.09 6.45 2.78
CA ASN A 19 -13.25 5.86 4.11
C ASN A 19 -13.64 4.37 4.08
N GLU A 20 -13.20 3.65 3.04
CA GLU A 20 -13.46 2.23 2.80
C GLU A 20 -12.30 1.36 3.31
N ALA A 21 -12.04 1.40 4.62
CA ALA A 21 -10.94 0.66 5.25
C ALA A 21 -10.96 -0.86 4.97
N ILE A 22 -12.15 -1.45 4.88
CA ILE A 22 -12.33 -2.87 4.54
C ILE A 22 -11.80 -3.18 3.14
N LYS A 23 -12.09 -2.32 2.16
CA LYS A 23 -11.60 -2.50 0.78
C LYS A 23 -10.09 -2.29 0.70
N ALA A 24 -9.55 -1.33 1.46
CA ALA A 24 -8.10 -1.13 1.55
C ALA A 24 -7.39 -2.39 2.09
N HIS A 25 -7.91 -3.02 3.15
CA HIS A 25 -7.38 -4.29 3.65
C HIS A 25 -7.48 -5.41 2.62
N LEU A 26 -8.65 -5.59 2.01
CA LEU A 26 -8.87 -6.65 1.02
C LEU A 26 -7.93 -6.50 -0.19
N PHE A 27 -7.67 -5.26 -0.60
CA PHE A 27 -6.74 -4.93 -1.67
C PHE A 27 -5.28 -5.26 -1.30
N MET A 28 -4.89 -4.99 -0.05
CA MET A 28 -3.55 -5.34 0.44
C MET A 28 -3.37 -6.85 0.59
N GLU A 29 -4.39 -7.58 1.01
CA GLU A 29 -4.39 -9.06 1.02
C GLU A 29 -4.24 -9.63 -0.40
N GLN A 30 -4.97 -9.08 -1.38
CA GLN A 30 -4.84 -9.48 -2.79
C GLN A 30 -3.46 -9.17 -3.37
N SER A 31 -2.80 -8.13 -2.84
CA SER A 31 -1.43 -7.76 -3.20
C SER A 31 -0.38 -8.64 -2.49
N HIS A 32 -0.80 -9.67 -1.75
CA HIS A 32 0.07 -10.57 -0.98
C HIS A 32 0.98 -9.82 0.02
N LEU A 33 0.53 -8.67 0.52
CA LEU A 33 1.29 -7.93 1.54
C LEU A 33 1.19 -8.67 2.89
N PRO A 34 2.33 -8.86 3.60
CA PRO A 34 2.32 -9.44 4.94
C PRO A 34 1.43 -8.63 5.89
N TYR A 35 0.69 -9.28 6.80
CA TYR A 35 -0.18 -8.58 7.75
C TYR A 35 0.55 -7.49 8.54
N ASP A 36 1.78 -7.76 9.00
CA ASP A 36 2.61 -6.76 9.68
C ASP A 36 2.85 -5.49 8.83
N VAL A 37 3.01 -5.66 7.52
CA VAL A 37 3.20 -4.56 6.57
C VAL A 37 1.88 -3.81 6.33
N GLN A 38 0.75 -4.51 6.28
CA GLN A 38 -0.57 -3.89 6.14
C GLN A 38 -0.88 -2.95 7.31
N ASP A 39 -0.65 -3.41 8.54
CA ASP A 39 -0.84 -2.62 9.75
C ASP A 39 0.07 -1.38 9.76
N LEU A 40 1.35 -1.52 9.37
CA LEU A 40 2.28 -0.41 9.27
C LEU A 40 1.86 0.63 8.23
N ILE A 41 1.39 0.19 7.06
CA ILE A 41 0.88 1.06 6.01
C ILE A 41 -0.36 1.80 6.52
N LEU A 42 -1.34 1.11 7.09
CA LEU A 42 -2.58 1.72 7.58
C LEU A 42 -2.36 2.68 8.74
N ALA A 43 -1.43 2.36 9.65
CA ALA A 43 -1.03 3.26 10.72
C ALA A 43 -0.36 4.52 10.17
N ALA A 44 0.54 4.37 9.19
CA ALA A 44 1.18 5.50 8.52
C ALA A 44 0.15 6.38 7.80
N LEU A 45 -0.80 5.78 7.10
CA LEU A 45 -1.85 6.49 6.38
C LEU A 45 -2.84 7.19 7.31
N SER A 46 -3.20 6.56 8.43
CA SER A 46 -4.09 7.15 9.45
C SER A 46 -3.45 8.35 10.16
N GLY A 47 -2.12 8.41 10.20
CA GLY A 47 -1.37 9.55 10.74
C GLY A 47 -1.25 10.75 9.80
N LEU A 48 -1.61 10.61 8.53
CA LEU A 48 -1.49 11.70 7.55
C LEU A 48 -2.67 12.67 7.64
N GLN A 49 -2.38 13.94 7.89
CA GLN A 49 -3.40 15.02 7.79
C GLN A 49 -3.95 15.20 6.37
N LYS A 50 -3.19 14.77 5.35
CA LYS A 50 -3.59 14.85 3.95
C LYS A 50 -3.09 13.62 3.20
N LEU A 51 -4.03 12.90 2.59
CA LEU A 51 -3.74 11.77 1.72
C LEU A 51 -3.36 12.30 0.34
N ASP A 52 -2.08 12.21 0.02
CA ASP A 52 -1.56 12.51 -1.31
C ASP A 52 -1.03 11.22 -1.92
N GLY A 53 -1.46 10.89 -3.15
CA GLY A 53 -1.12 9.62 -3.79
C GLY A 53 0.39 9.39 -3.86
N LYS A 54 1.19 10.46 -3.96
CA LYS A 54 2.65 10.37 -3.95
C LYS A 54 3.22 9.94 -2.60
N VAL A 55 2.64 10.42 -1.50
CA VAL A 55 3.05 10.04 -0.14
C VAL A 55 2.70 8.58 0.14
N ILE A 56 1.53 8.14 -0.33
CA ILE A 56 1.11 6.73 -0.22
C ILE A 56 2.06 5.83 -1.03
N GLU A 57 2.47 6.28 -2.20
CA GLU A 57 3.44 5.57 -3.04
C GLU A 57 4.82 5.47 -2.37
N GLU A 58 5.32 6.54 -1.77
CA GLU A 58 6.57 6.52 -1.01
C GLU A 58 6.50 5.58 0.20
N ILE A 59 5.36 5.56 0.92
CA ILE A 59 5.10 4.65 2.03
C ILE A 59 5.11 3.20 1.54
N LEU A 60 4.35 2.88 0.49
CA LEU A 60 4.30 1.54 -0.05
C LEU A 60 5.66 1.10 -0.59
N GLU A 61 6.39 1.96 -1.28
CA GLU A 61 7.73 1.65 -1.78
C GLU A 61 8.71 1.39 -0.63
N ALA A 62 8.67 2.20 0.44
CA ALA A 62 9.53 1.99 1.61
C ALA A 62 9.27 0.63 2.30
N TYR A 63 8.00 0.24 2.46
CA TYR A 63 7.64 -1.02 3.11
C TYR A 63 7.77 -2.25 2.19
N CYS A 64 7.51 -2.11 0.89
CA CYS A 64 7.73 -3.16 -0.11
C CYS A 64 9.21 -3.37 -0.46
N GLN A 65 10.09 -2.37 -0.25
CA GLN A 65 11.53 -2.57 -0.39
C GLN A 65 12.15 -3.22 0.85
N CYS A 66 11.56 -3.03 2.03
CA CYS A 66 12.02 -3.66 3.28
C CYS A 66 11.62 -5.13 3.39
N SER A 67 10.42 -5.50 2.94
CA SER A 67 10.11 -6.92 2.71
C SER A 67 10.75 -7.30 1.39
N SER A 68 11.70 -8.22 1.38
CA SER A 68 12.19 -8.82 0.12
C SER A 68 11.00 -9.40 -0.64
N PHE A 69 10.39 -8.59 -1.50
CA PHE A 69 9.26 -8.95 -2.33
C PHE A 69 9.84 -9.86 -3.41
N ASP A 70 9.87 -11.15 -3.06
CA ASP A 70 10.40 -12.28 -3.79
C ASP A 70 10.10 -12.10 -5.29
N GLU A 71 11.14 -12.22 -6.11
CA GLU A 71 11.17 -12.07 -7.57
C GLU A 71 10.27 -13.09 -8.33
N ARG A 72 9.26 -13.65 -7.67
CA ARG A 72 8.40 -14.73 -8.15
C ARG A 72 7.20 -14.31 -8.99
N LEU A 73 6.91 -13.02 -9.13
CA LEU A 73 5.82 -12.51 -9.99
C LEU A 73 6.23 -12.36 -11.48
N LEU A 74 7.44 -12.78 -11.85
CA LEU A 74 7.98 -12.72 -13.22
C LEU A 74 8.11 -14.09 -13.92
N HIS A 75 7.53 -15.17 -13.39
CA HIS A 75 7.67 -16.51 -13.95
C HIS A 75 6.36 -17.24 -14.19
#